data_AF-A0A8J7HWY7-F1
#
_entry.id   AF-A0A8J7HWY7-F1
#
_cell.length_a   1.000
_cell.length_b   1.000
_cell.length_c   1.000
_cell.angle_alpha   90.00
_cell.angle_beta   90.00
_cell.angle_gamma   90.00
#
_symmetry.space_group_name_H-M   'P 1'
#
loop_
_entity.id
_entity.type
_entity.pdbx_description
1 polymer ?
#
loop_
_entity_poly.entity_id
_entity_poly.type
_entity_poly.pdbx_seq_one_letter_code
_entity_poly.pdbx_strand_id
1 'polypeptide(L)'
;MTTTNNQYQQQQVKRMAELGRIAKERYLNAGGNPRLSVGSLNDNDTLTKEEKQEFLKLANEIFNDESIANFLKKRGTWQERFAAIKESRRIAE
;
A
#
# COMPACT_ATOMS: atom_id res chain seq x y z
N MET A 1 3.05 20.40 16.30
CA MET A 1 4.14 19.40 16.21
C MET A 1 3.84 18.36 15.12
N THR A 2 3.64 18.78 13.86
CA THR A 2 3.08 17.90 12.80
C THR A 2 4.03 17.65 11.61
N THR A 3 5.15 18.36 11.54
CA THR A 3 6.06 18.32 10.38
C THR A 3 7.03 17.13 10.42
N THR A 4 7.46 16.71 11.61
CA THR A 4 8.48 15.67 11.82
C THR A 4 7.98 14.26 11.45
N ASN A 5 6.70 13.94 11.72
CA ASN A 5 6.12 12.64 11.37
C ASN A 5 6.06 12.39 9.86
N ASN A 6 5.88 13.45 9.06
CA ASN A 6 5.72 13.33 7.61
C ASN A 6 7.04 12.94 6.93
N GLN A 7 8.18 13.50 7.36
CA GLN A 7 9.48 13.19 6.76
C GLN A 7 9.95 11.76 7.07
N TYR A 8 9.75 11.30 8.30
CA TYR A 8 10.10 9.93 8.70
C TYR A 8 9.24 8.90 7.94
N GLN A 9 7.92 9.11 7.88
CA GLN A 9 7.04 8.24 7.08
C GLN A 9 7.40 8.24 5.60
N GLN A 10 7.76 9.41 5.03
CA GLN A 10 8.25 9.49 3.65
C GLN A 10 9.52 8.69 3.42
N GLN A 11 10.45 8.67 4.37
CA GLN A 11 11.66 7.85 4.28
C GLN A 11 11.33 6.36 4.28
N GLN A 12 10.42 5.91 5.17
CA GLN A 12 10.01 4.52 5.20
C GLN A 12 9.25 4.10 3.94
N VAL A 13 8.37 4.95 3.41
CA VAL A 13 7.70 4.71 2.13
C VAL A 13 8.71 4.61 0.98
N LYS A 14 9.73 5.49 0.94
CA LYS A 14 10.80 5.40 -0.06
C LYS A 14 11.56 4.09 0.04
N ARG A 15 11.88 3.63 1.26
CA ARG A 15 12.56 2.36 1.47
C ARG A 15 11.71 1.16 1.03
N MET A 16 10.42 1.16 1.34
CA MET A 16 9.49 0.15 0.85
C MET A 16 9.39 0.14 -0.69
N ALA A 17 9.38 1.31 -1.33
CA ALA A 17 9.37 1.42 -2.78
C ALA A 17 10.67 0.88 -3.41
N GLU A 18 11.82 1.11 -2.77
CA GLU A 18 13.10 0.57 -3.18
C GLU A 18 13.12 -0.96 -3.12
N LEU A 19 12.65 -1.55 -2.02
CA LEU A 19 12.50 -3.01 -1.89
C LEU A 19 11.58 -3.57 -2.98
N GLY A 20 10.45 -2.91 -3.26
CA GLY A 20 9.55 -3.28 -4.35
C GLY A 20 10.22 -3.22 -5.74
N ARG A 21 11.07 -2.21 -5.98
CA ARG A 21 11.85 -2.10 -7.23
C ARG A 21 12.84 -3.26 -7.36
N ILE A 22 13.60 -3.57 -6.31
CA ILE A 22 14.57 -4.67 -6.30
C ILE A 22 13.86 -6.01 -6.57
N ALA A 23 12.71 -6.25 -5.92
CA ALA A 23 11.90 -7.44 -6.15
C ALA A 23 11.48 -7.54 -7.63
N LYS A 24 11.00 -6.43 -8.20
CA LYS A 24 10.60 -6.36 -9.61
C LYS A 24 11.76 -6.65 -10.56
N GLU A 25 12.92 -6.05 -10.32
CA GLU A 25 14.10 -6.27 -11.16
C GLU A 25 14.57 -7.72 -11.13
N ARG A 26 14.65 -8.32 -9.94
CA ARG A 26 15.01 -9.75 -9.81
C ARG A 26 14.02 -10.66 -10.51
N TYR A 27 12.73 -10.37 -10.39
CA TYR A 27 11.68 -11.14 -11.06
C TYR A 27 11.79 -11.06 -12.59
N LEU A 28 11.98 -9.86 -13.14
CA LEU A 28 12.15 -9.68 -14.59
C LEU A 28 13.46 -10.32 -15.08
N ASN A 29 14.55 -10.23 -14.32
CA ASN A 29 15.82 -10.86 -14.65
C ASN A 29 15.73 -12.39 -14.65
N ALA A 30 14.85 -12.98 -13.85
CA ALA A 30 14.56 -14.41 -13.84
C ALA A 30 13.62 -14.86 -14.98
N GLY A 31 13.24 -13.97 -15.90
CA GLY A 31 12.30 -14.25 -16.99
C GLY A 31 10.82 -14.11 -16.61
N GLY A 32 10.53 -13.46 -15.47
CA GLY A 32 9.18 -13.22 -15.00
C GLY A 32 8.34 -12.36 -15.96
N ASN A 33 7.03 -12.61 -15.99
CA ASN A 33 6.11 -11.88 -16.86
C ASN A 33 5.87 -10.45 -16.35
N PRO A 34 6.23 -9.40 -17.12
CA PRO A 34 6.11 -8.00 -16.69
C PRO A 34 4.67 -7.51 -16.48
N ARG A 35 3.67 -8.26 -16.96
CA ARG A 35 2.25 -7.97 -16.75
C ARG A 35 1.70 -8.49 -15.42
N LEU A 36 2.48 -9.30 -14.70
CA LEU A 36 2.09 -9.84 -13.40
C LEU A 36 2.74 -9.05 -12.27
N SER A 37 2.04 -8.95 -11.15
CA SER A 37 2.59 -8.39 -9.92
C SER A 37 3.60 -9.35 -9.30
N VAL A 38 4.69 -8.78 -8.78
CA VAL A 38 5.68 -9.48 -7.95
C VAL A 38 5.18 -9.65 -6.52
N GLY A 39 5.68 -10.68 -5.86
CA GLY A 39 5.35 -11.00 -4.47
C GLY A 39 4.47 -12.23 -4.29
N SER A 40 4.04 -12.42 -3.05
CA SER A 40 3.48 -13.69 -2.56
C SER A 40 2.10 -14.03 -3.12
N LEU A 41 1.38 -13.09 -3.73
CA LEU A 41 0.04 -13.32 -4.29
C LEU A 41 0.08 -14.29 -5.50
N ASN A 42 1.20 -14.30 -6.24
CA ASN A 42 1.40 -15.11 -7.44
C ASN A 42 2.58 -16.07 -7.30
N ASP A 43 3.03 -16.36 -6.06
CA ASP A 43 4.26 -17.11 -5.76
C ASP A 43 5.52 -16.59 -6.47
N ASN A 44 5.52 -15.29 -6.82
CA ASN A 44 6.61 -14.60 -7.51
C ASN A 44 7.42 -13.76 -6.52
N ASP A 45 7.65 -14.30 -5.33
CA ASP A 45 8.37 -13.60 -4.25
C ASP A 45 9.87 -13.68 -4.52
N THR A 46 10.50 -12.52 -4.74
CA THR A 46 11.91 -12.39 -5.13
C THR A 46 12.74 -11.63 -4.09
N LEU A 47 12.10 -11.22 -3.00
CA LEU A 47 12.77 -10.69 -1.83
C LEU A 47 13.37 -11.83 -1.01
N THR A 48 14.52 -11.57 -0.39
CA THR A 48 15.06 -12.49 0.61
C THR A 48 14.20 -12.46 1.87
N LYS A 49 14.43 -13.41 2.78
CA LYS A 49 13.70 -13.48 4.05
C LYS A 49 13.90 -12.21 4.88
N GLU A 50 15.11 -11.66 4.88
CA GLU A 50 15.50 -10.46 5.60
C GLU A 50 14.81 -9.22 5.00
N GLU A 51 14.83 -9.08 3.68
CA GLU A 51 14.17 -7.98 2.98
C GLU A 51 12.64 -8.01 3.18
N LYS A 52 12.06 -9.21 3.22
CA LYS A 52 10.63 -9.39 3.51
C LYS A 52 10.30 -8.98 4.95
N GLN A 53 11.14 -9.35 5.91
CA GLN A 53 10.98 -8.92 7.30
C GLN A 53 11.13 -7.40 7.44
N GLU A 54 12.09 -6.79 6.74
CA GLU A 54 12.25 -5.34 6.67
C GLU A 54 10.98 -4.69 6.12
N PHE A 55 10.48 -5.15 4.97
CA PHE A 55 9.27 -4.62 4.35
C PHE A 55 8.06 -4.69 5.29
N LEU A 56 7.86 -5.82 5.98
CA LEU A 56 6.75 -5.99 6.93
C LEU A 56 6.88 -5.08 8.15
N LYS A 57 8.10 -4.91 8.66
CA LYS A 57 8.36 -3.99 9.77
C LYS A 57 8.01 -2.55 9.37
N LEU A 58 8.49 -2.11 8.21
CA LEU A 58 8.21 -0.78 7.66
C LEU A 58 6.72 -0.57 7.41
N ALA A 59 6.04 -1.58 6.87
CA ALA A 59 4.60 -1.54 6.65
C ALA A 59 3.83 -1.38 7.97
N ASN A 60 4.19 -2.11 9.02
CA ASN A 60 3.53 -2.01 10.33
C ASN A 60 3.76 -0.65 11.00
N GLU A 61 4.93 -0.03 10.81
CA GLU A 61 5.22 1.31 11.33
C GLU A 61 4.39 2.40 10.64
N ILE A 62 4.11 2.23 9.34
CA ILE A 62 3.36 3.21 8.53
C ILE A 62 1.84 2.99 8.63
N PHE A 63 1.39 1.73 8.54
CA PHE A 63 -0.01 1.32 8.49
C PHE A 63 -0.50 0.83 9.87
N ASN A 64 -0.28 1.63 10.90
CA ASN A 64 -0.82 1.33 12.23
C ASN A 64 -2.34 1.57 12.29
N ASP A 65 -3.00 1.03 13.32
CA ASP A 65 -4.46 1.11 13.48
C ASP A 65 -4.99 2.56 13.44
N GLU A 66 -4.23 3.51 14.00
CA GLU A 66 -4.59 4.93 13.98
C GLU A 66 -4.56 5.51 12.55
N SER A 67 -3.56 5.16 11.74
CA SER A 67 -3.44 5.58 10.35
C SER A 67 -4.58 4.99 9.49
N ILE A 68 -4.94 3.73 9.75
CA ILE A 68 -6.03 3.03 9.06
C ILE A 68 -7.36 3.66 9.44
N ALA A 69 -7.62 3.87 10.73
CA ALA A 69 -8.82 4.53 11.22
C ALA A 69 -8.98 5.95 10.65
N ASN A 70 -7.89 6.72 10.62
CA ASN A 70 -7.88 8.05 10.01
C ASN A 70 -8.14 8.02 8.50
N PHE A 71 -7.59 7.04 7.78
CA PHE A 71 -7.84 6.86 6.35
C PHE A 71 -9.31 6.51 6.08
N LEU A 72 -9.89 5.58 6.84
CA LEU A 72 -11.29 5.19 6.74
C LEU A 72 -12.23 6.35 7.06
N LYS A 73 -11.93 7.13 8.12
CA LYS A 73 -12.70 8.32 8.49
C LYS A 73 -12.69 9.40 7.41
N LYS A 74 -11.56 9.62 6.74
CA LYS A 74 -11.44 10.61 5.65
C LYS A 74 -12.12 10.19 4.35
N ARG A 75 -12.26 8.89 4.09
CA ARG A 75 -12.89 8.39 2.84
C ARG A 75 -14.37 8.05 2.99
N GLY A 76 -14.94 8.24 4.16
CA GLY A 76 -16.30 7.80 4.50
C GLY A 76 -16.40 6.28 4.51
N THR A 77 -17.36 5.75 5.27
CA THR A 77 -17.65 4.31 5.21
C THR A 77 -18.08 3.94 3.79
N TRP A 78 -17.83 2.69 3.38
CA TRP A 78 -18.37 2.19 2.10
C TRP A 78 -19.90 2.40 2.05
N GLN A 79 -20.58 2.28 3.18
CA GLN A 79 -22.02 2.58 3.31
C GLN A 79 -22.36 4.05 3.00
N GLU A 80 -21.60 5.01 3.52
CA GLU A 80 -21.78 6.45 3.22
C GLU A 80 -21.53 6.76 1.74
N ARG A 81 -20.53 6.13 1.13
CA ARG A 81 -20.23 6.29 -0.31
C ARG A 81 -21.36 5.71 -1.17
N PHE A 82 -21.91 4.56 -0.81
CA PHE A 82 -23.06 3.96 -1.51
C PHE A 82 -24.34 4.78 -1.32
N ALA A 83 -24.58 5.32 -0.12
CA ALA A 83 -25.70 6.21 0.15
C ALA A 83 -25.63 7.49 -0.69
N ALA A 84 -24.44 8.11 -0.78
CA ALA A 84 -24.23 9.29 -1.62
C ALA A 84 -24.46 9.01 -3.12
N ILE A 85 -24.02 7.86 -3.62
CA ILE A 85 -24.26 7.43 -5.02
C ILE A 85 -25.75 7.22 -5.28
N LYS A 86 -26.47 6.57 -4.35
CA LYS A 86 -27.91 6.32 -4.46
C LYS A 86 -28.71 7.63 -4.47
N GLU A 87 -28.38 8.57 -3.59
CA GLU A 87 -29.06 9.87 -3.53
C GLU A 87 -28.78 10.73 -4.76
N SER A 88 -27.54 10.72 -5.27
CA SER A 88 -27.19 11.43 -6.51
C SER A 88 -27.98 10.94 -7.74
N ARG A 89 -28.36 9.65 -7.75
CA ARG A 89 -29.14 9.05 -8.84
C ARG A 89 -30.63 9.39 -8.75
N ARG A 90 -31.15 9.58 -7.53
CA ARG A 90 -32.54 9.97 -7.25
C ARG A 90 -32.83 11.44 -7.59
N ILE A 91 -31.83 12.31 -7.47
CA ILE A 91 -31.94 13.74 -7.80
C ILE A 91 -31.87 13.99 -9.32
N ALA A 92 -31.32 13.02 -10.08
CA ALA A 92 -31.17 13.09 -11.53
C ALA A 92 -32.40 12.55 -12.31
N GLU A 93 -33.43 12.06 -11.62
CA GLU A 93 -34.74 11.65 -12.15
C GLU A 93 -35.81 12.71 -11.84
#